data_AF-A0A7S2LYN1-F1
#
_entry.id   AF-A0A7S2LYN1-F1
#
_cell.length_a   1.000
_cell.length_b   1.000
_cell.length_c   1.000
_cell.angle_alpha   90.00
_cell.angle_beta   90.00
_cell.angle_gamma   90.00
#
_symmetry.space_group_name_H-M   'P 1'
#
loop_
_entity.id
_entity.type
_entity.pdbx_description
1 polymer ?
#
loop_
_entity_poly.entity_id
_entity_poly.type
_entity_poly.pdbx_seq_one_letter_code
_entity_poly.pdbx_strand_id
1 'polypeptide(L)'
;GAPAERPARSARRAGGRPGGPRAWSLAAARVREKPAKPRQTSRMFKKTFVVQAQNLLSKKDLRSLKTQLGEQLPGLEEDQLDKLLPDGQVKVLKLDNRCLLYASGDNPPCFFDVEGRGELYPCLTTLWQHPYLMQELTIHPPVSKFMLNGADLMLPGVIVPANGVSGLGSVSKGQKRCIKIEGNPYPIAVGKVVVNQTQFEKLVGRGLEVLHVYSDTLWAHAGKIVPNAGFSEKDDEICPCKDQSYSPGAP
;
A
#
# COMPACT_ATOMS: atom_id res chain seq x y z
N GLY A 1 2.15 -2.11 -103.76
CA GLY A 1 0.96 -2.00 -102.89
C GLY A 1 1.31 -2.47 -101.49
N ALA A 2 0.43 -2.22 -100.51
CA ALA A 2 0.47 -2.75 -99.13
C ALA A 2 -0.47 -3.98 -99.00
N PRO A 3 -0.59 -4.68 -97.84
CA PRO A 3 0.14 -4.60 -96.56
C PRO A 3 1.25 -5.70 -96.50
N ALA A 4 1.67 -6.39 -95.42
CA ALA A 4 1.32 -6.52 -93.99
C ALA A 4 2.54 -7.14 -93.23
N GLU A 5 2.65 -7.31 -91.91
CA GLU A 5 1.88 -6.84 -90.73
C GLU A 5 2.87 -6.69 -89.53
N ARG A 6 2.59 -7.21 -88.33
CA ARG A 6 3.42 -7.13 -87.11
C ARG A 6 3.56 -8.51 -86.40
N PRO A 7 3.69 -8.64 -85.05
CA PRO A 7 4.97 -8.94 -84.37
C PRO A 7 5.01 -10.37 -83.73
N ALA A 8 6.01 -10.84 -82.94
CA ALA A 8 6.99 -10.12 -82.13
C ALA A 8 8.30 -10.89 -81.74
N ARG A 9 9.16 -10.14 -81.04
CA ARG A 9 10.34 -10.49 -80.21
C ARG A 9 10.12 -11.66 -79.22
N SER A 10 11.03 -12.64 -79.04
CA SER A 10 12.37 -12.63 -78.39
C SER A 10 12.35 -12.69 -76.84
N ALA A 11 13.25 -13.36 -76.09
CA ALA A 11 14.30 -14.36 -76.38
C ALA A 11 14.97 -14.85 -75.07
N ARG A 12 15.80 -15.92 -75.15
CA ARG A 12 16.77 -16.46 -74.14
C ARG A 12 16.15 -17.01 -72.83
N ARG A 13 16.36 -18.27 -72.42
CA ARG A 13 17.56 -19.11 -72.10
C ARG A 13 18.10 -18.97 -70.65
N ALA A 14 17.98 -20.11 -69.94
CA ALA A 14 18.98 -20.75 -69.06
C ALA A 14 19.20 -20.30 -67.60
N GLY A 15 19.29 -21.31 -66.72
CA GLY A 15 20.22 -21.31 -65.57
C GLY A 15 19.60 -21.44 -64.18
N GLY A 16 20.16 -22.34 -63.35
CA GLY A 16 20.02 -22.32 -61.88
C GLY A 16 18.99 -23.28 -61.26
N ARG A 17 19.47 -24.30 -60.55
CA ARG A 17 18.73 -25.05 -59.52
C ARG A 17 19.44 -24.91 -58.15
N PRO A 18 18.85 -25.33 -57.01
CA PRO A 18 18.80 -24.46 -55.83
C PRO A 18 19.78 -24.82 -54.71
N GLY A 19 19.97 -23.87 -53.77
CA GLY A 19 20.65 -24.13 -52.50
C GLY A 19 20.75 -22.87 -51.63
N GLY A 20 19.71 -22.59 -50.82
CA GLY A 20 19.73 -21.53 -49.81
C GLY A 20 19.07 -22.01 -48.51
N PRO A 21 19.66 -21.77 -47.33
CA PRO A 21 19.08 -22.22 -46.06
C PRO A 21 17.77 -21.47 -45.77
N ARG A 22 16.80 -22.18 -45.19
CA ARG A 22 15.48 -21.61 -44.87
C ARG A 22 15.63 -20.60 -43.73
N ALA A 23 15.23 -19.35 -43.96
CA ALA A 23 15.16 -18.35 -42.90
C ALA A 23 14.07 -18.75 -41.89
N TRP A 24 14.46 -18.99 -40.63
CA TRP A 24 13.51 -19.21 -39.54
C TRP A 24 13.04 -17.84 -39.03
N SER A 25 11.86 -17.40 -39.47
CA SER A 25 11.23 -16.19 -38.94
C SER A 25 10.88 -16.37 -37.46
N LEU A 26 11.67 -15.76 -36.57
CA LEU A 26 11.39 -15.68 -35.14
C LEU A 26 10.14 -14.82 -34.90
N ALA A 27 8.97 -15.46 -34.94
CA ALA A 27 7.73 -14.86 -34.51
C ALA A 27 7.81 -14.58 -33.01
N ALA A 28 8.08 -13.32 -32.64
CA ALA A 28 8.20 -12.89 -31.26
C ALA A 28 6.87 -13.11 -30.52
N ALA A 29 6.80 -14.19 -29.74
CA ALA A 29 5.63 -14.55 -28.95
C ALA A 29 5.43 -13.50 -27.84
N ARG A 30 4.59 -12.50 -28.11
CA ARG A 30 4.09 -11.59 -27.07
C ARG A 30 3.35 -12.44 -26.03
N VAL A 31 3.99 -12.63 -24.88
CA VAL A 31 3.35 -13.18 -23.68
C VAL A 31 2.21 -12.23 -23.33
N ARG A 32 0.99 -12.61 -23.74
CA ARG A 32 -0.23 -11.88 -23.41
C ARG A 32 -0.55 -12.18 -21.95
N GLU A 33 0.07 -11.41 -21.05
CA GLU A 33 -0.26 -11.44 -19.63
C GLU A 33 -1.78 -11.32 -19.49
N LYS A 34 -2.38 -12.35 -18.89
CA LYS A 34 -3.81 -12.33 -18.61
C LYS A 34 -4.01 -11.27 -17.52
N PRO A 35 -4.92 -10.28 -17.68
CA PRO A 35 -5.19 -9.33 -16.62
C PRO A 35 -5.56 -10.12 -15.37
N ALA A 36 -4.83 -9.90 -14.28
CA ALA A 36 -5.07 -10.64 -13.04
C ALA A 36 -6.51 -10.42 -12.61
N LYS A 37 -7.25 -11.51 -12.33
CA LYS A 37 -8.57 -11.40 -11.72
C LYS A 37 -8.43 -10.54 -10.46
N PRO A 38 -9.37 -9.63 -10.16
CA PRO A 38 -9.32 -8.84 -8.93
C PRO A 38 -9.21 -9.80 -7.75
N ARG A 39 -8.04 -9.79 -7.10
CA ARG A 39 -7.71 -10.74 -6.04
C ARG A 39 -8.64 -10.45 -4.87
N GLN A 40 -9.42 -11.45 -4.46
CA GLN A 40 -10.36 -11.30 -3.34
C GLN A 40 -9.54 -10.94 -2.09
N THR A 41 -9.68 -9.72 -1.60
CA THR A 41 -8.73 -9.10 -0.67
C THR A 41 -8.88 -9.66 0.75
N SER A 42 -8.22 -10.78 1.00
CA SER A 42 -7.99 -11.28 2.37
C SER A 42 -7.08 -10.29 3.11
N ARG A 43 -7.69 -9.42 3.93
CA ARG A 43 -7.02 -8.38 4.72
C ARG A 43 -5.77 -8.92 5.43
N MET A 44 -4.67 -8.19 5.26
CA MET A 44 -3.30 -8.64 5.53
C MET A 44 -3.09 -9.24 6.93
N PHE A 45 -3.63 -8.59 7.96
CA PHE A 45 -3.49 -8.96 9.37
C PHE A 45 -4.80 -9.42 10.04
N LYS A 46 -5.84 -9.79 9.26
CA LYS A 46 -7.05 -10.42 9.87
C LYS A 46 -6.81 -11.87 10.31
N LYS A 47 -5.77 -12.53 9.78
CA LYS A 47 -5.35 -13.88 10.21
C LYS A 47 -4.10 -13.79 11.06
N THR A 48 -3.89 -14.79 11.91
CA THR A 48 -2.60 -15.03 12.57
C THR A 48 -1.52 -15.27 11.51
N PHE A 49 -0.40 -14.55 11.62
CA PHE A 49 0.81 -14.77 10.83
C PHE A 49 1.86 -15.51 11.65
N VAL A 50 2.91 -15.98 10.98
CA VAL A 50 4.08 -16.58 11.63
C VAL A 50 5.34 -15.82 11.24
N VAL A 51 6.14 -15.42 12.23
CA VAL A 51 7.49 -14.89 11.99
C VAL A 51 8.39 -16.05 11.55
N GLN A 52 8.84 -16.02 10.29
CA GLN A 52 9.69 -17.05 9.70
C GLN A 52 11.18 -16.83 9.96
N ALA A 53 11.60 -15.57 10.10
CA ALA A 53 12.98 -15.19 10.37
C ALA A 53 13.04 -13.80 11.02
N GLN A 54 14.07 -13.55 11.84
CA GLN A 54 14.38 -12.26 12.43
C GLN A 54 15.86 -11.97 12.22
N ASN A 55 16.19 -10.87 11.55
CA ASN A 55 17.56 -10.46 11.24
C ASN A 55 17.80 -9.03 11.74
N LEU A 56 19.03 -8.70 12.17
CA LEU A 56 19.43 -7.32 12.39
C LEU A 56 19.73 -6.64 11.04
N LEU A 57 19.29 -5.40 10.81
CA LEU A 57 19.67 -4.65 9.61
C LEU A 57 21.16 -4.29 9.63
N SER A 58 21.81 -4.33 8.45
CA SER A 58 23.10 -3.68 8.30
C SER A 58 22.95 -2.16 8.26
N LYS A 59 24.01 -1.42 8.62
CA LYS A 59 24.02 0.06 8.52
C LYS A 59 23.77 0.58 7.10
N LYS A 60 24.07 -0.21 6.07
CA LYS A 60 23.79 0.14 4.67
C LYS A 60 22.30 0.06 4.38
N ASP A 61 21.67 -1.05 4.77
CA ASP A 61 20.26 -1.31 4.48
C ASP A 61 19.35 -0.40 5.33
N LEU A 62 19.78 -0.08 6.56
CA LEU A 62 19.12 0.89 7.43
C LEU A 62 19.12 2.31 6.84
N ARG A 63 20.22 2.76 6.25
CA ARG A 63 20.26 4.04 5.52
C ARG A 63 19.32 4.01 4.32
N SER A 64 19.34 2.93 3.53
CA SER A 64 18.41 2.76 2.40
C SER A 64 16.94 2.77 2.84
N LEU A 65 16.63 2.20 4.00
CA LEU A 65 15.29 2.23 4.60
C LEU A 65 14.90 3.65 5.03
N LYS A 66 15.79 4.38 5.73
CA LYS A 66 15.55 5.78 6.13
C LYS A 66 15.29 6.68 4.92
N THR A 67 16.08 6.56 3.84
CA THR A 67 15.84 7.28 2.58
C THR A 67 14.47 6.94 1.98
N GLN A 68 14.14 5.65 1.84
CA GLN A 68 12.84 5.22 1.30
C GLN A 68 11.65 5.66 2.15
N LEU A 69 11.81 5.79 3.47
CA LEU A 69 10.78 6.33 4.36
C LEU A 69 10.60 7.84 4.16
N GLY A 70 11.69 8.62 4.09
CA GLY A 70 11.62 10.06 3.81
C GLY A 70 10.98 10.38 2.45
N GLU A 71 11.32 9.61 1.41
CA GLU A 71 10.70 9.74 0.08
C GLU A 71 9.19 9.42 0.07
N GLN A 72 8.75 8.46 0.90
CA GLN A 72 7.38 7.93 0.87
C GLN A 72 6.45 8.49 1.96
N LEU A 73 7.01 9.11 2.99
CA LEU A 73 6.33 9.69 4.16
C LEU A 73 7.02 11.03 4.52
N PRO A 74 6.93 12.07 3.67
CA PRO A 74 7.66 13.33 3.84
C PRO A 74 7.22 14.19 5.05
N GLY A 75 6.27 13.70 5.87
CA GLY A 75 5.95 14.25 7.18
C GLY A 75 6.76 13.64 8.33
N LEU A 76 7.81 12.88 8.04
CA LEU A 76 8.72 12.27 9.00
C LEU A 76 10.13 12.83 8.87
N GLU A 77 10.53 13.67 9.81
CA GLU A 77 11.86 14.28 9.84
C GLU A 77 12.97 13.22 10.06
N GLU A 78 14.18 13.49 9.58
CA GLU A 78 15.35 12.61 9.78
C GLU A 78 15.61 12.37 11.29
N ASP A 79 15.43 13.42 12.08
CA ASP A 79 15.48 13.45 13.53
C ASP A 79 14.44 12.54 14.23
N GLN A 80 13.34 12.20 13.53
CA GLN A 80 12.31 11.26 14.00
C GLN A 80 12.61 9.84 13.50
N LEU A 81 13.12 9.70 12.26
CA LEU A 81 13.63 8.45 11.72
C LEU A 81 14.77 7.86 12.57
N ASP A 82 15.69 8.68 13.06
CA ASP A 82 16.79 8.21 13.92
C ASP A 82 16.33 7.77 15.32
N LYS A 83 15.24 8.35 15.84
CA LYS A 83 14.63 7.96 17.12
C LYS A 83 13.79 6.68 17.00
N LEU A 84 13.07 6.51 15.88
CA LEU A 84 12.28 5.30 15.59
C LEU A 84 13.15 4.12 15.13
N LEU A 85 14.24 4.40 14.40
CA LEU A 85 15.11 3.40 13.76
C LEU A 85 16.61 3.63 14.09
N PRO A 86 17.02 3.61 15.37
CA PRO A 86 18.40 3.85 15.80
C PRO A 86 19.40 2.79 15.30
N ASP A 87 20.58 3.28 14.91
CA ASP A 87 21.64 2.48 14.27
C ASP A 87 22.09 1.29 15.14
N GLY A 88 22.04 0.09 14.55
CA GLY A 88 22.48 -1.16 15.20
C GLY A 88 21.44 -1.83 16.11
N GLN A 89 20.24 -1.25 16.28
CA GLN A 89 19.15 -1.87 17.06
C GLN A 89 17.97 -2.37 16.19
N VAL A 90 17.88 -1.93 14.93
CA VAL A 90 16.74 -2.26 14.05
C VAL A 90 16.78 -3.71 13.58
N LYS A 91 15.74 -4.46 13.93
CA LYS A 91 15.45 -5.83 13.50
C LYS A 91 14.42 -5.80 12.37
N VAL A 92 14.61 -6.63 11.35
CA VAL A 92 13.54 -7.01 10.41
C VAL A 92 13.00 -8.39 10.77
N LEU A 93 11.68 -8.48 10.93
CA LEU A 93 10.95 -9.74 11.09
C LEU A 93 10.25 -10.05 9.77
N LYS A 94 10.59 -11.19 9.15
CA LYS A 94 9.96 -11.67 7.93
C LYS A 94 8.77 -12.57 8.28
N LEU A 95 7.60 -12.26 7.73
CA LEU A 95 6.37 -13.03 7.94
C LEU A 95 6.10 -14.03 6.81
N ASP A 96 5.28 -15.03 7.11
CA ASP A 96 4.79 -16.05 6.18
C ASP A 96 3.99 -15.51 5.00
N ASN A 97 3.29 -14.38 5.17
CA ASN A 97 2.61 -13.67 4.07
C ASN A 97 3.56 -12.89 3.12
N ARG A 98 4.88 -12.91 3.39
CA ARG A 98 6.00 -12.14 2.78
C ARG A 98 6.15 -10.68 3.26
N CYS A 99 5.38 -10.24 4.24
CA CYS A 99 5.59 -8.95 4.89
C CYS A 99 6.96 -8.88 5.58
N LEU A 100 7.51 -7.68 5.64
CA LEU A 100 8.64 -7.35 6.52
C LEU A 100 8.14 -6.36 7.58
N LEU A 101 8.31 -6.67 8.85
CA LEU A 101 8.11 -5.74 9.97
C LEU A 101 9.46 -5.18 10.40
N TYR A 102 9.54 -3.88 10.68
CA TYR A 102 10.74 -3.21 11.17
C TYR A 102 10.52 -2.75 12.62
N ALA A 103 11.31 -3.28 13.55
CA ALA A 103 11.23 -3.00 14.98
C ALA A 103 12.59 -2.54 15.53
N SER A 104 12.60 -1.65 16.52
CA SER A 104 13.83 -1.14 17.14
C SER A 104 14.05 -1.77 18.52
N GLY A 105 15.15 -2.48 18.72
CA GLY A 105 15.41 -3.18 19.99
C GLY A 105 14.28 -4.16 20.29
N ASP A 106 13.65 -4.01 21.46
CA ASP A 106 12.49 -4.81 21.88
C ASP A 106 11.17 -4.00 21.90
N ASN A 107 11.16 -2.83 21.24
CA ASN A 107 9.96 -2.03 21.03
C ASN A 107 9.01 -2.70 20.00
N PRO A 108 7.70 -2.39 20.02
CA PRO A 108 6.78 -2.83 18.97
C PRO A 108 7.24 -2.36 17.57
N PRO A 109 6.89 -3.08 16.49
CA PRO A 109 7.23 -2.68 15.12
C PRO A 109 6.74 -1.26 14.79
N CYS A 110 7.62 -0.45 14.18
CA CYS A 110 7.34 0.93 13.80
C CYS A 110 6.84 1.04 12.36
N PHE A 111 7.31 0.17 11.46
CA PHE A 111 6.94 0.16 10.04
C PHE A 111 6.74 -1.26 9.52
N PHE A 112 5.98 -1.40 8.43
CA PHE A 112 5.84 -2.64 7.68
C PHE A 112 5.91 -2.43 6.16
N ASP A 113 6.47 -3.41 5.44
CA ASP A 113 6.45 -3.52 3.98
C ASP A 113 5.45 -4.59 3.57
N VAL A 114 4.53 -4.26 2.65
CA VAL A 114 3.42 -5.14 2.26
C VAL A 114 3.88 -6.44 1.57
N GLU A 115 4.94 -6.39 0.75
CA GLU A 115 5.44 -7.57 0.00
C GLU A 115 6.96 -7.76 0.08
N GLY A 116 7.69 -6.93 0.84
CA GLY A 116 9.16 -6.89 0.79
C GLY A 116 9.66 -6.23 -0.50
N ARG A 117 8.99 -5.16 -0.94
CA ARG A 117 9.21 -4.47 -2.23
C ARG A 117 9.42 -2.96 -2.11
N GLY A 118 9.61 -2.45 -0.90
CA GLY A 118 9.67 -1.03 -0.58
C GLY A 118 8.30 -0.37 -0.42
N GLU A 119 7.18 -1.11 -0.36
CA GLU A 119 5.85 -0.53 -0.15
C GLU A 119 5.60 -0.30 1.36
N LEU A 120 6.28 0.72 1.90
CA LEU A 120 6.42 0.95 3.35
C LEU A 120 5.25 1.73 3.97
N TYR A 121 4.75 1.28 5.12
CA TYR A 121 3.70 1.93 5.91
C TYR A 121 4.12 2.04 7.38
N PRO A 122 3.70 3.09 8.10
CA PRO A 122 3.84 3.13 9.55
C PRO A 122 2.84 2.18 10.22
N CYS A 123 3.25 1.54 11.30
CA CYS A 123 2.35 0.84 12.20
C CYS A 123 1.46 1.83 12.97
N LEU A 124 0.34 1.36 13.53
CA LEU A 124 -0.54 2.23 14.31
C LEU A 124 0.14 2.84 15.53
N THR A 125 1.05 2.12 16.18
CA THR A 125 1.94 2.61 17.24
C THR A 125 2.68 3.90 16.84
N THR A 126 3.31 3.89 15.66
CA THR A 126 4.01 5.06 15.10
C THR A 126 3.04 6.17 14.68
N LEU A 127 1.85 5.82 14.17
CA LEU A 127 0.79 6.80 13.89
C LEU A 127 0.16 7.40 15.15
N TRP A 128 0.29 6.75 16.31
CA TRP A 128 -0.14 7.33 17.59
C TRP A 128 0.92 8.25 18.19
N GLN A 129 2.20 7.91 17.99
CA GLN A 129 3.34 8.80 18.30
C GLN A 129 3.38 10.03 17.37
N HIS A 130 2.99 9.88 16.09
CA HIS A 130 3.02 10.94 15.08
C HIS A 130 1.65 11.06 14.34
N PRO A 131 0.58 11.59 14.98
CA PRO A 131 -0.79 11.59 14.43
C PRO A 131 -1.04 12.40 13.16
N TYR A 132 -0.04 13.15 12.69
CA TYR A 132 -0.08 14.01 11.49
C TYR A 132 0.84 13.52 10.35
N LEU A 133 1.49 12.37 10.53
CA LEU A 133 2.42 11.75 9.57
C LEU A 133 1.77 11.41 8.20
N MET A 134 0.44 11.28 8.16
CA MET A 134 -0.31 10.88 6.96
C MET A 134 -1.59 11.69 6.83
N GLN A 135 -2.04 11.91 5.58
CA GLN A 135 -3.36 12.46 5.33
C GLN A 135 -4.45 11.49 5.81
N GLU A 136 -5.39 12.02 6.58
CA GLU A 136 -6.49 11.29 7.19
C GLU A 136 -7.75 11.25 6.32
N LEU A 137 -8.64 10.32 6.65
CA LEU A 137 -10.05 10.29 6.25
C LEU A 137 -10.86 10.07 7.53
N THR A 138 -11.75 11.01 7.87
CA THR A 138 -12.58 10.93 9.07
C THR A 138 -13.87 10.17 8.78
N ILE A 139 -14.27 9.30 9.70
CA ILE A 139 -15.53 8.53 9.61
C ILE A 139 -16.37 8.70 10.89
N HIS A 140 -17.67 8.47 10.80
CA HIS A 140 -18.51 8.39 12.00
C HIS A 140 -18.23 7.08 12.76
N PRO A 141 -18.34 7.06 14.11
CA PRO A 141 -18.04 5.87 14.93
C PRO A 141 -18.67 4.55 14.42
N PRO A 142 -19.96 4.50 14.00
CA PRO A 142 -20.59 3.25 13.57
C PRO A 142 -20.09 2.64 12.27
N VAL A 143 -19.19 3.33 11.55
CA VAL A 143 -18.49 2.78 10.37
C VAL A 143 -17.25 1.97 10.79
N SER A 144 -16.68 2.22 11.97
CA SER A 144 -15.45 1.58 12.45
C SER A 144 -15.58 0.06 12.56
N LYS A 145 -16.72 -0.44 13.08
CA LYS A 145 -17.01 -1.87 13.25
C LYS A 145 -16.87 -2.72 12.00
N PHE A 146 -17.16 -2.17 10.82
CA PHE A 146 -16.97 -2.89 9.57
C PHE A 146 -15.48 -3.11 9.28
N MET A 147 -14.62 -2.14 9.59
CA MET A 147 -13.17 -2.24 9.41
C MET A 147 -12.51 -3.09 10.50
N LEU A 148 -12.97 -3.07 11.75
CA LEU A 148 -12.56 -4.05 12.77
C LEU A 148 -12.93 -5.48 12.33
N ASN A 149 -14.14 -5.66 11.79
CA ASN A 149 -14.56 -6.89 11.11
C ASN A 149 -13.86 -7.16 9.76
N GLY A 150 -12.91 -6.32 9.35
CA GLY A 150 -11.97 -6.56 8.26
C GLY A 150 -12.39 -6.07 6.88
N ALA A 151 -13.46 -5.28 6.76
CA ALA A 151 -13.85 -4.63 5.52
C ALA A 151 -12.91 -3.48 5.13
N ASP A 152 -12.92 -3.15 3.84
CA ASP A 152 -12.29 -1.96 3.27
C ASP A 152 -13.18 -0.72 3.48
N LEU A 153 -12.61 0.49 3.41
CA LEU A 153 -13.36 1.73 3.58
C LEU A 153 -14.18 2.04 2.32
N MET A 154 -15.50 2.13 2.47
CA MET A 154 -16.42 2.64 1.45
C MET A 154 -16.54 4.17 1.58
N LEU A 155 -16.36 4.90 0.48
CA LEU A 155 -16.36 6.36 0.47
C LEU A 155 -17.65 7.04 1.00
N PRO A 156 -18.86 6.47 0.84
CA PRO A 156 -20.07 7.05 1.45
C PRO A 156 -20.07 7.07 2.98
N GLY A 157 -19.12 6.39 3.64
CA GLY A 157 -18.93 6.44 5.09
C GLY A 157 -17.93 7.50 5.57
N VAL A 158 -17.32 8.27 4.66
CA VAL A 158 -16.36 9.34 4.96
C VAL A 158 -17.12 10.64 5.23
N ILE A 159 -16.78 11.31 6.33
CA ILE A 159 -17.29 12.63 6.68
C ILE A 159 -16.67 13.67 5.74
N VAL A 160 -17.52 14.48 5.12
CA VAL A 160 -17.08 15.59 4.27
C VAL A 160 -16.87 16.84 5.15
N PRO A 161 -15.68 17.46 5.15
CA PRO A 161 -15.45 18.72 5.86
C PRO A 161 -16.34 19.87 5.36
N ALA A 162 -16.47 20.93 6.16
CA ALA A 162 -17.34 22.08 5.84
C ALA A 162 -16.95 22.82 4.55
N ASN A 163 -15.69 22.72 4.09
CA ASN A 163 -15.21 23.22 2.80
C ASN A 163 -15.35 22.19 1.64
N GLY A 164 -16.20 21.18 1.81
CA GLY A 164 -16.52 20.18 0.79
C GLY A 164 -15.43 19.11 0.62
N VAL A 165 -15.56 18.31 -0.44
CA VAL A 165 -14.64 17.19 -0.72
C VAL A 165 -13.21 17.69 -1.01
N SER A 166 -13.04 18.94 -1.45
CA SER A 166 -11.74 19.63 -1.52
C SER A 166 -11.00 19.67 -0.17
N GLY A 167 -11.72 19.69 0.95
CA GLY A 167 -11.17 19.61 2.31
C GLY A 167 -10.53 18.26 2.65
N LEU A 168 -10.87 17.18 1.92
CA LEU A 168 -10.17 15.90 2.03
C LEU A 168 -8.86 15.89 1.22
N GLY A 169 -8.56 16.93 0.45
CA GLY A 169 -7.40 17.02 -0.45
C GLY A 169 -7.51 16.14 -1.69
N SER A 170 -6.57 16.29 -2.62
CA SER A 170 -6.47 15.44 -3.80
C SER A 170 -6.06 14.00 -3.47
N VAL A 171 -6.42 13.06 -4.33
CA VAL A 171 -6.00 11.66 -4.24
C VAL A 171 -5.44 11.12 -5.55
N SER A 172 -4.41 10.28 -5.40
CA SER A 172 -3.91 9.42 -6.47
C SER A 172 -4.16 7.97 -6.09
N LYS A 173 -4.40 7.10 -7.08
CA LYS A 173 -4.48 5.66 -6.83
C LYS A 173 -3.12 5.15 -6.32
N GLY A 174 -3.12 4.44 -5.21
CA GLY A 174 -1.92 4.03 -4.47
C GLY A 174 -1.43 5.05 -3.44
N GLN A 175 -2.05 6.24 -3.33
CA GLN A 175 -1.74 7.17 -2.24
C GLN A 175 -2.07 6.52 -0.89
N LYS A 176 -1.13 6.61 0.04
CA LYS A 176 -1.27 6.09 1.41
C LYS A 176 -2.05 7.09 2.25
N ARG A 177 -3.06 6.62 2.99
CA ARG A 177 -3.85 7.43 3.93
C ARG A 177 -4.16 6.65 5.20
N CYS A 178 -4.40 7.38 6.29
CA CYS A 178 -4.89 6.82 7.55
C CYS A 178 -6.38 7.13 7.73
N ILE A 179 -7.04 6.47 8.68
CA ILE A 179 -8.46 6.66 8.98
C ILE A 179 -8.61 7.05 10.45
N LYS A 180 -9.40 8.09 10.74
CA LYS A 180 -9.72 8.56 12.10
C LYS A 180 -11.23 8.52 12.36
N ILE A 181 -11.62 8.54 13.62
CA ILE A 181 -13.02 8.70 14.03
C ILE A 181 -13.28 10.17 14.32
N GLU A 182 -14.49 10.63 14.02
CA GLU A 182 -15.01 11.91 14.50
C GLU A 182 -14.81 12.05 16.02
N GLY A 183 -14.05 13.07 16.44
CA GLY A 183 -13.74 13.28 17.85
C GLY A 183 -12.71 12.32 18.47
N ASN A 184 -11.96 11.53 17.68
CA ASN A 184 -10.80 10.79 18.20
C ASN A 184 -9.52 11.18 17.39
N PRO A 185 -8.50 11.80 18.01
CA PRO A 185 -7.36 12.37 17.27
C PRO A 185 -6.38 11.33 16.71
N TYR A 186 -6.47 10.06 17.15
CA TYR A 186 -5.55 9.00 16.77
C TYR A 186 -6.10 8.13 15.64
N PRO A 187 -5.28 7.76 14.64
CA PRO A 187 -5.71 6.83 13.59
C PRO A 187 -6.14 5.46 14.12
N ILE A 188 -7.23 4.92 13.57
CA ILE A 188 -7.69 3.55 13.82
C ILE A 188 -7.18 2.55 12.81
N ALA A 189 -6.79 3.01 11.61
CA ALA A 189 -6.38 2.18 10.49
C ALA A 189 -5.47 2.92 9.51
N VAL A 190 -4.73 2.15 8.71
CA VAL A 190 -3.86 2.64 7.63
C VAL A 190 -4.02 1.78 6.37
N GLY A 191 -3.96 2.42 5.20
CA GLY A 191 -4.21 1.77 3.91
C GLY A 191 -3.85 2.62 2.71
N LYS A 192 -4.31 2.19 1.52
CA LYS A 192 -4.06 2.87 0.24
C LYS A 192 -5.32 3.12 -0.58
N VAL A 193 -5.37 4.26 -1.26
CA VAL A 193 -6.49 4.67 -2.13
C VAL A 193 -6.54 3.77 -3.36
N VAL A 194 -7.69 3.15 -3.65
CA VAL A 194 -7.87 2.25 -4.81
C VAL A 194 -8.69 2.86 -5.96
N VAL A 195 -9.36 3.99 -5.69
CA VAL A 195 -10.13 4.81 -6.65
C VAL A 195 -9.25 5.81 -7.41
N ASN A 196 -9.83 6.48 -8.41
CA ASN A 196 -9.30 7.72 -8.96
C ASN A 196 -9.95 8.97 -8.32
N GLN A 197 -9.39 10.16 -8.61
CA GLN A 197 -9.89 11.45 -8.14
C GLN A 197 -11.40 11.64 -8.39
N THR A 198 -11.90 11.34 -9.60
CA THR A 198 -13.32 11.55 -9.96
C THR A 198 -14.30 10.63 -9.22
N GLN A 199 -13.87 9.44 -8.79
CA GLN A 199 -14.64 8.55 -7.92
C GLN A 199 -14.61 9.02 -6.46
N PHE A 200 -13.46 9.57 -6.02
CA PHE A 200 -13.28 10.15 -4.70
C PHE A 200 -14.11 11.42 -4.49
N GLU A 201 -14.09 12.34 -5.46
CA GLU A 201 -14.90 13.57 -5.50
C GLU A 201 -16.41 13.30 -5.41
N LYS A 202 -16.86 12.17 -5.96
CA LYS A 202 -18.27 11.73 -5.91
C LYS A 202 -18.58 10.82 -4.72
N LEU A 203 -17.57 10.47 -3.93
CA LEU A 203 -17.63 9.54 -2.81
C LEU A 203 -18.23 8.17 -3.18
N VAL A 204 -17.95 7.64 -4.36
CA VAL A 204 -18.55 6.38 -4.86
C VAL A 204 -17.59 5.19 -4.78
N GLY A 205 -18.01 4.15 -4.06
CA GLY A 205 -17.37 2.83 -4.05
C GLY A 205 -16.35 2.61 -2.92
N ARG A 206 -15.53 1.55 -3.04
CA ARG A 206 -14.44 1.26 -2.12
C ARG A 206 -13.31 2.28 -2.31
N GLY A 207 -13.10 3.17 -1.35
CA GLY A 207 -12.10 4.22 -1.39
C GLY A 207 -10.70 3.77 -1.00
N LEU A 208 -10.58 3.15 0.17
CA LEU A 208 -9.31 2.71 0.75
C LEU A 208 -9.29 1.19 0.93
N GLU A 209 -8.27 0.53 0.39
CA GLU A 209 -7.88 -0.83 0.79
C GLU A 209 -7.17 -0.74 2.14
N VAL A 210 -7.72 -1.39 3.17
CA VAL A 210 -7.21 -1.25 4.54
C VAL A 210 -6.23 -2.38 4.86
N LEU A 211 -4.99 -2.01 5.19
CA LEU A 211 -3.88 -2.95 5.36
C LEU A 211 -3.74 -3.39 6.82
N HIS A 212 -3.74 -2.42 7.73
CA HIS A 212 -3.57 -2.59 9.18
C HIS A 212 -4.59 -1.73 9.95
N VAL A 213 -5.10 -2.24 11.06
CA VAL A 213 -6.18 -1.68 11.88
C VAL A 213 -6.01 -2.06 13.35
N TYR A 214 -6.62 -1.28 14.25
CA TYR A 214 -6.84 -1.71 15.63
C TYR A 214 -7.55 -3.08 15.69
N SER A 215 -7.30 -3.84 16.76
CA SER A 215 -7.79 -5.21 16.96
C SER A 215 -7.37 -6.25 15.90
N ASP A 216 -6.37 -5.97 15.04
CA ASP A 216 -5.78 -6.96 14.13
C ASP A 216 -4.56 -7.69 14.74
N THR A 217 -4.03 -8.68 14.02
CA THR A 217 -2.94 -9.52 14.56
C THR A 217 -1.59 -8.82 14.60
N LEU A 218 -1.37 -7.75 13.83
CA LEU A 218 -0.17 -6.90 13.95
C LEU A 218 -0.29 -6.00 15.18
N TRP A 219 -1.46 -5.44 15.45
CA TRP A 219 -1.73 -4.71 16.69
C TRP A 219 -1.57 -5.61 17.93
N ALA A 220 -2.07 -6.84 17.88
CA ALA A 220 -1.88 -7.81 18.95
C ALA A 220 -0.40 -8.21 19.15
N HIS A 221 0.35 -8.38 18.05
CA HIS A 221 1.80 -8.63 18.10
C HIS A 221 2.59 -7.43 18.64
N ALA A 222 2.12 -6.20 18.37
CA ALA A 222 2.66 -4.95 18.91
C ALA A 222 2.27 -4.68 20.39
N GLY A 223 1.89 -5.71 21.15
CA GLY A 223 1.65 -5.63 22.59
C GLY A 223 0.28 -5.09 23.00
N LYS A 224 -0.72 -5.04 22.10
CA LYS A 224 -2.09 -4.56 22.38
C LYS A 224 -2.18 -3.11 22.93
N ILE A 225 -1.22 -2.24 22.59
CA ILE A 225 -1.20 -0.84 23.06
C ILE A 225 -2.49 -0.11 22.65
N VAL A 226 -3.05 0.72 23.53
CA VAL A 226 -4.24 1.56 23.28
C VAL A 226 -3.91 3.04 23.49
N PRO A 227 -4.29 3.96 22.58
CA PRO A 227 -3.97 5.38 22.70
C PRO A 227 -5.02 6.23 23.44
N ASN A 228 -6.20 5.68 23.78
CA ASN A 228 -7.12 6.26 24.76
C ASN A 228 -8.27 5.27 25.07
N ALA A 229 -9.10 5.62 26.05
CA ALA A 229 -10.28 4.84 26.48
C ALA A 229 -11.37 4.67 25.39
N GLY A 230 -11.30 5.37 24.26
CA GLY A 230 -12.18 5.15 23.10
C GLY A 230 -11.82 3.92 22.27
N PHE A 231 -10.63 3.34 22.47
CA PHE A 231 -10.19 2.10 21.82
C PHE A 231 -10.49 0.90 22.75
N SER A 232 -11.66 0.29 22.56
CA SER A 232 -12.16 -0.83 23.36
C SER A 232 -12.27 -2.11 22.53
N GLU A 233 -11.87 -3.26 23.10
CA GLU A 233 -12.16 -4.58 22.53
C GLU A 233 -13.61 -5.05 22.76
N LYS A 234 -14.40 -4.35 23.58
CA LYS A 234 -15.71 -4.85 24.08
C LYS A 234 -16.91 -4.43 23.23
N ASP A 235 -16.81 -3.28 22.57
CA ASP A 235 -17.98 -2.54 22.07
C ASP A 235 -18.16 -2.65 20.55
N ASP A 236 -17.32 -3.44 19.88
CA ASP A 236 -17.19 -3.59 18.42
C ASP A 236 -16.99 -2.27 17.64
N GLU A 237 -16.81 -1.13 18.34
CA GLU A 237 -16.83 0.21 17.78
C GLU A 237 -15.78 1.10 18.48
N ILE A 238 -15.10 1.97 17.74
CA ILE A 238 -14.15 2.94 18.32
C ILE A 238 -14.89 4.23 18.64
N CYS A 239 -14.93 4.59 19.93
CA CYS A 239 -15.65 5.77 20.39
C CYS A 239 -14.85 7.08 20.15
N PRO A 240 -15.56 8.22 20.04
CA PRO A 240 -14.97 9.54 20.22
C PRO A 240 -14.28 9.65 21.60
N CYS A 241 -13.15 10.33 21.67
CA CYS A 241 -12.41 10.51 22.91
C CYS A 241 -12.81 11.82 23.60
N LYS A 242 -13.24 11.74 24.86
CA LYS A 242 -13.53 12.94 25.68
C LYS A 242 -12.28 13.53 26.31
N ASP A 243 -11.31 12.68 26.64
CA ASP A 243 -10.11 13.04 27.41
C ASP A 243 -8.86 13.01 26.50
N GLN A 244 -8.45 14.18 26.00
CA GLN A 244 -7.31 14.31 25.06
C GLN A 244 -5.93 14.13 25.71
N SER A 245 -5.84 13.51 26.89
CA SER A 245 -4.68 13.52 27.78
C SER A 245 -3.64 12.41 27.53
N TYR A 246 -3.65 11.74 26.38
CA TYR A 246 -2.69 10.67 26.08
C TYR A 246 -1.38 11.22 25.52
N SER A 247 -0.29 10.95 26.26
CA SER A 247 1.09 11.12 25.79
C SER A 247 1.62 9.76 25.32
N PRO A 248 1.92 9.59 24.01
CA PRO A 248 2.48 8.34 23.49
C PRO A 248 3.82 8.01 24.17
N GLY A 249 3.88 6.87 24.87
CA GLY A 249 5.06 6.45 25.63
C GLY A 249 5.17 6.97 27.07
N ALA A 250 4.07 7.49 27.64
CA ALA A 250 3.94 7.54 29.10
C ALA A 250 3.94 6.12 29.70
N PRO A 251 4.54 5.91 30.89
CA PRO A 251 4.55 4.62 31.59
C PRO A 251 3.22 4.26 32.25
#